data_AF-A0A7W6JNN6-F1
#
_entry.id   AF-A0A7W6JNN6-F1
#
_cell.length_a   1.000
_cell.length_b   1.000
_cell.length_c   1.000
_cell.angle_alpha   90.00
_cell.angle_beta   90.00
_cell.angle_gamma   90.00
#
_symmetry.space_group_name_H-M   'P 1'
#
loop_
_entity.id
_entity.type
_entity.pdbx_description
1 polymer ?
#
loop_
_entity_poly.entity_id
_entity_poly.type
_entity_poly.pdbx_seq_one_letter_code
_entity_poly.pdbx_strand_id
1 'polypeptide(L)'
;MILPTILALLLAQNPERPVKLADGGFCAGIAWVDVGLDGDVIAEWGPDFTVYRYRGPSERWGVYSGMFAQTGNGRERLFERDGVQVDRISQNGQFAGYVAEDRGHRQNHFFGPVFKGNLGDLAFFRRVDFGASGKQKCERHPVQ
;
A
#
# COMPACT_ATOMS: atom_id res chain seq x y z
N MET A 1 -12.82 15.73 -38.58
CA MET A 1 -11.58 16.02 -37.84
C MET A 1 -11.96 16.30 -36.38
N ILE A 2 -11.91 15.29 -35.52
CA ILE A 2 -12.15 15.43 -34.07
C ILE A 2 -11.01 14.69 -33.37
N LEU A 3 -9.81 15.27 -33.42
CA LEU A 3 -8.60 14.74 -32.78
C LEU A 3 -7.72 15.96 -32.46
N PRO A 4 -7.92 16.59 -31.29
CA PRO A 4 -6.87 16.53 -30.28
C PRO A 4 -7.34 16.59 -28.81
N THR A 5 -8.63 16.74 -28.51
CA THR A 5 -9.08 17.13 -27.17
C THR A 5 -9.12 15.98 -26.14
N ILE A 6 -9.15 14.72 -26.58
CA ILE A 6 -9.22 13.57 -25.67
C ILE A 6 -7.85 13.23 -25.07
N LEU A 7 -6.75 13.63 -25.72
CA LEU A 7 -5.39 13.35 -25.21
C LEU A 7 -4.96 14.27 -24.07
N ALA A 8 -5.68 15.37 -23.83
CA ALA A 8 -5.39 16.31 -22.73
C ALA A 8 -6.01 15.88 -21.38
N LEU A 9 -7.00 14.96 -21.36
CA LEU A 9 -7.60 14.48 -20.10
C LEU A 9 -6.84 13.33 -19.44
N LEU A 10 -5.91 12.68 -20.14
CA LEU A 10 -5.07 11.60 -19.60
C LEU A 10 -3.84 12.10 -18.83
N LEU A 11 -3.65 13.43 -18.76
CA LEU A 11 -2.63 14.09 -17.94
C LEU A 11 -3.22 14.80 -16.72
N ALA A 12 -4.45 14.48 -16.33
CA ALA A 12 -4.91 14.75 -14.97
C ALA A 12 -4.09 13.86 -14.02
N GLN A 13 -2.85 14.29 -13.76
CA GLN A 13 -2.05 13.81 -12.66
C GLN A 13 -2.91 14.01 -11.42
N ASN A 14 -3.44 12.92 -10.85
CA ASN A 14 -4.06 13.00 -9.55
C ASN A 14 -3.02 13.62 -8.64
N PRO A 15 -3.25 14.83 -8.10
CA PRO A 15 -2.20 15.57 -7.44
C PRO A 15 -1.72 14.74 -6.25
N GLU A 16 -0.41 14.48 -6.18
CA GLU A 16 0.20 13.89 -4.99
C GLU A 16 -0.14 14.79 -3.80
N ARG A 17 -0.76 14.21 -2.76
CA ARG A 17 -1.12 14.94 -1.54
C ARG A 17 -0.26 14.45 -0.38
N PRO A 18 0.40 15.33 0.37
CA PRO A 18 1.09 14.94 1.60
C PRO A 18 0.11 14.28 2.57
N VAL A 19 0.48 13.14 3.12
CA VAL A 19 -0.24 12.45 4.19
C VAL A 19 0.32 12.92 5.52
N LYS A 20 -0.56 13.42 6.39
CA LYS A 20 -0.17 13.78 7.74
C LYS A 20 0.05 12.53 8.58
N LEU A 21 1.28 12.34 9.07
CA LEU A 21 1.59 11.29 10.02
C LEU A 21 1.01 11.63 11.40
N ALA A 22 0.49 10.63 12.09
CA ALA A 22 0.06 10.71 13.48
C ALA A 22 0.69 9.54 14.25
N ASP A 23 1.20 9.77 15.46
CA ASP A 23 1.87 8.74 16.27
C ASP A 23 2.94 7.92 15.51
N GLY A 24 3.66 8.56 14.58
CA GLY A 24 4.68 7.91 13.75
C GLY A 24 4.14 7.03 12.63
N GLY A 25 2.84 7.07 12.30
CA GLY A 25 2.26 6.25 11.26
C GLY A 25 1.12 6.91 10.50
N PHE A 26 0.49 6.11 9.63
CA PHE A 26 -0.68 6.52 8.87
C PHE A 26 -1.56 5.31 8.52
N CYS A 27 -2.79 5.58 8.12
CA CYS A 27 -3.70 4.54 7.65
C CYS A 27 -3.48 4.25 6.16
N ALA A 28 -3.11 3.03 5.82
CA ALA A 28 -3.06 2.55 4.45
C ALA A 28 -4.15 1.48 4.28
N GLY A 29 -5.33 1.89 3.80
CA GLY A 29 -6.41 0.94 3.50
C GLY A 29 -6.85 0.10 4.70
N ILE A 30 -6.52 -1.19 4.67
CA ILE A 30 -6.90 -2.15 5.72
C ILE A 30 -6.00 -2.14 6.96
N ALA A 31 -4.94 -1.34 6.97
CA ALA A 31 -3.90 -1.42 8.00
C ALA A 31 -3.39 -0.06 8.45
N TRP A 32 -2.95 0.01 9.70
CA TRP A 32 -2.07 1.06 10.17
C TRP A 32 -0.62 0.70 9.84
N VAL A 33 0.16 1.64 9.32
CA VAL A 33 1.59 1.44 9.07
C VAL A 33 2.41 2.42 9.88
N ASP A 34 3.25 1.89 10.76
CA ASP A 34 4.25 2.66 11.50
C ASP A 34 5.48 2.89 10.62
N VAL A 35 5.80 4.16 10.40
CA VAL A 35 6.91 4.62 9.55
C VAL A 35 7.90 5.51 10.31
N GLY A 36 7.72 5.67 11.62
CA GLY A 36 8.42 6.68 12.41
C GLY A 36 8.04 8.11 12.02
N LEU A 37 8.85 9.08 12.47
CA LEU A 37 8.67 10.51 12.17
C LEU A 37 9.65 11.03 11.11
N ASP A 38 10.59 10.18 10.68
CA ASP A 38 11.59 10.54 9.70
C ASP A 38 11.13 10.08 8.32
N GLY A 39 10.68 11.02 7.49
CA GLY A 39 10.24 10.76 6.12
C GLY A 39 8.91 11.41 5.76
N ASP A 40 8.56 11.36 4.49
CA ASP A 40 7.28 11.83 3.98
C ASP A 40 6.47 10.69 3.39
N VAL A 41 5.14 10.79 3.53
CA VAL A 41 4.18 9.95 2.82
C VAL A 41 3.37 10.87 1.92
N ILE A 42 3.22 10.46 0.67
CA ILE A 42 2.31 11.09 -0.28
C ILE A 42 1.23 10.08 -0.68
N ALA A 43 0.03 10.59 -0.97
CA ALA A 43 -1.09 9.81 -1.47
C ALA A 43 -1.48 10.29 -2.88
N GLU A 44 -1.65 9.33 -3.78
CA GLU A 44 -2.28 9.50 -5.08
C GLU A 44 -3.67 8.84 -5.02
N TRP A 45 -4.72 9.64 -5.18
CA TRP A 45 -6.10 9.18 -5.07
C TRP A 45 -6.67 8.82 -6.44
N GLY A 46 -7.18 7.60 -6.58
CA GLY A 46 -8.00 7.16 -7.70
C GLY A 46 -9.48 7.07 -7.31
N PRO A 47 -10.37 6.76 -8.27
CA PRO A 47 -11.80 6.64 -8.01
C PRO A 47 -12.15 5.44 -7.11
N ASP A 48 -11.36 4.37 -7.16
CA ASP A 48 -11.57 3.10 -6.45
C ASP A 48 -10.30 2.61 -5.72
N PHE A 49 -9.26 3.44 -5.67
CA PHE A 49 -7.99 3.10 -5.06
C PHE A 49 -7.26 4.31 -4.46
N THR A 50 -6.25 4.01 -3.65
CA THR A 50 -5.26 4.98 -3.20
C THR A 50 -3.87 4.37 -3.28
N VAL A 51 -2.90 5.10 -3.81
CA VAL A 51 -1.49 4.71 -3.74
C VAL A 51 -0.78 5.62 -2.75
N TYR A 52 -0.23 5.02 -1.69
CA TYR A 52 0.62 5.70 -0.74
C TYR A 52 2.08 5.42 -1.10
N ARG A 53 2.94 6.44 -1.08
CA ARG A 53 4.39 6.28 -1.25
C ARG A 53 5.11 6.89 -0.08
N TYR A 54 5.89 6.09 0.61
CA TYR A 54 6.78 6.53 1.68
C TYR A 54 8.18 6.78 1.11
N ARG A 55 8.77 7.91 1.52
CA ARG A 55 10.12 8.34 1.19
C ARG A 55 10.86 8.64 2.49
N GLY A 56 11.67 7.70 2.95
CA GLY A 56 12.52 7.85 4.12
C GLY A 56 14.00 8.06 3.76
N PRO A 57 14.85 8.34 4.75
CA PRO A 57 16.29 8.51 4.55
C PRO A 57 16.98 7.25 3.99
N SER A 58 16.55 6.06 4.43
CA SER A 58 17.17 4.78 4.10
C SER A 58 16.26 3.81 3.36
N GLU A 59 14.97 4.12 3.22
CA GLU A 59 14.01 3.22 2.59
C GLU A 59 13.00 3.97 1.72
N ARG A 60 12.52 3.29 0.68
CA ARG A 60 11.45 3.76 -0.20
C ARG A 60 10.56 2.58 -0.52
N TRP A 61 9.25 2.80 -0.43
CA TRP A 61 8.24 1.80 -0.72
C TRP A 61 6.90 2.46 -0.96
N GLY A 62 5.94 1.70 -1.46
CA GLY A 62 4.57 2.14 -1.60
C GLY A 62 3.59 1.03 -1.29
N VAL A 63 2.34 1.43 -1.07
CA VAL A 63 1.21 0.54 -0.90
C VAL A 63 0.03 1.06 -1.70
N TYR A 64 -0.46 0.23 -2.60
CA TYR A 64 -1.75 0.42 -3.24
C TYR A 64 -2.83 -0.16 -2.32
N SER A 65 -3.90 0.58 -2.05
CA SER A 65 -5.08 0.14 -1.31
C SER A 65 -6.29 0.20 -2.24
N GLY A 66 -7.02 -0.90 -2.36
CA GLY A 66 -8.22 -0.97 -3.21
C GLY A 66 -8.92 -2.33 -3.16
N MET A 67 -9.87 -2.53 -4.07
CA MET A 67 -10.65 -3.78 -4.19
C MET A 67 -10.15 -4.70 -5.32
N PHE A 68 -9.28 -4.21 -6.20
CA PHE A 68 -8.88 -4.89 -7.43
C PHE A 68 -7.37 -4.76 -7.72
N ALA A 69 -6.51 -5.09 -6.74
CA ALA A 69 -5.09 -5.16 -7.05
C ALA A 69 -4.88 -6.27 -8.09
N GLN A 70 -4.17 -5.97 -9.19
CA GLN A 70 -3.79 -7.00 -10.15
C GLN A 70 -2.80 -7.97 -9.48
N THR A 71 -3.31 -9.05 -8.90
CA THR A 71 -2.48 -10.09 -8.33
C THR A 71 -1.99 -10.98 -9.47
N GLY A 72 -0.67 -11.02 -9.67
CA GLY A 72 -0.06 -11.87 -10.70
C GLY A 72 -0.38 -13.35 -10.52
N ASN A 73 0.00 -14.14 -11.52
CA ASN A 73 -0.40 -15.55 -11.67
C ASN A 73 0.19 -16.50 -10.60
N GLY A 74 1.04 -15.99 -9.71
CA GLY A 74 1.59 -16.75 -8.58
C GLY A 74 1.36 -16.04 -7.25
N ARG A 75 0.71 -16.72 -6.30
CA ARG A 75 0.57 -16.31 -4.90
C ARG A 75 1.19 -17.38 -4.01
N GLU A 76 2.06 -16.97 -3.09
CA GLU A 76 2.65 -17.83 -2.07
C GLU A 76 2.36 -17.21 -0.70
N ARG A 77 1.65 -17.94 0.17
CA ARG A 77 1.32 -17.46 1.51
C ARG A 77 2.59 -17.22 2.30
N LEU A 78 2.78 -15.99 2.77
CA LEU A 78 3.87 -15.65 3.68
C LEU A 78 3.44 -15.86 5.13
N PHE A 79 2.31 -15.29 5.53
CA PHE A 79 1.70 -15.49 6.85
C PHE A 79 0.22 -15.08 6.85
N GLU A 80 -0.48 -15.43 7.93
CA GLU A 80 -1.81 -14.91 8.24
C GLU A 80 -1.80 -14.34 9.66
N ARG A 81 -2.34 -13.13 9.84
CA ARG A 81 -2.41 -12.45 11.14
C ARG A 81 -3.65 -11.56 11.19
N ASP A 82 -4.37 -11.60 12.31
CA ASP A 82 -5.55 -10.77 12.56
C ASP A 82 -6.67 -10.88 11.49
N GLY A 83 -6.78 -12.05 10.84
CA GLY A 83 -7.72 -12.27 9.75
C GLY A 83 -7.34 -11.62 8.42
N VAL A 84 -6.10 -11.16 8.29
CA VAL A 84 -5.48 -10.69 7.05
C VAL A 84 -4.42 -11.67 6.59
N GLN A 85 -4.52 -12.08 5.33
CA GLN A 85 -3.59 -12.98 4.67
C GLN A 85 -2.57 -12.16 3.90
N VAL A 86 -1.28 -12.42 4.13
CA VAL A 86 -0.21 -11.76 3.37
C VAL A 86 0.47 -12.78 2.48
N ASP A 87 0.34 -12.56 1.18
CA ASP A 87 0.93 -13.40 0.15
C ASP A 87 2.06 -12.66 -0.57
N ARG A 88 3.13 -13.37 -0.88
CA ARG A 88 4.10 -12.97 -1.89
C ARG A 88 3.49 -13.16 -3.27
N ILE A 89 3.60 -12.15 -4.11
CA ILE A 89 3.07 -12.17 -5.48
C ILE A 89 4.22 -12.24 -6.48
N SER A 90 4.04 -13.09 -7.48
CA SER A 90 4.90 -13.15 -8.65
C SER A 90 4.11 -12.84 -9.93
N GLN A 91 4.70 -12.03 -10.81
CA GLN A 91 4.18 -11.71 -12.13
C GLN A 91 5.23 -12.12 -13.17
N ASN A 92 4.85 -12.96 -14.14
CA ASN A 92 5.76 -13.47 -15.17
C ASN A 92 7.05 -14.11 -14.60
N GLY A 93 6.92 -14.84 -13.50
CA GLY A 93 8.05 -15.50 -12.83
C GLY A 93 8.96 -14.57 -12.01
N GLN A 94 8.63 -13.27 -11.94
CA GLN A 94 9.39 -12.28 -11.18
C GLN A 94 8.59 -11.81 -9.96
N PHE A 95 9.30 -11.49 -8.86
CA PHE A 95 8.67 -10.94 -7.67
C PHE A 95 8.03 -9.57 -7.96
N ALA A 96 6.76 -9.43 -7.59
CA ALA A 96 5.95 -8.24 -7.87
C ALA A 96 5.46 -7.51 -6.59
N GLY A 97 5.93 -7.92 -5.41
CA GLY A 97 5.51 -7.35 -4.13
C GLY A 97 4.68 -8.32 -3.29
N TYR A 98 3.99 -7.75 -2.30
CA TYR A 98 3.17 -8.50 -1.35
C TYR A 98 1.74 -7.99 -1.35
N VAL A 99 0.76 -8.89 -1.28
CA VAL A 99 -0.66 -8.54 -1.13
C VAL A 99 -1.13 -8.97 0.23
N ALA A 100 -1.63 -8.02 1.02
CA ALA A 100 -2.39 -8.25 2.22
C ALA A 100 -3.89 -8.16 1.89
N GLU A 101 -4.65 -9.21 2.19
CA GLU A 101 -6.07 -9.31 1.86
C GLU A 101 -6.88 -9.68 3.11
N ASP A 102 -7.95 -8.92 3.38
CA ASP A 102 -8.91 -9.24 4.45
C ASP A 102 -10.10 -10.08 3.93
N ARG A 103 -10.93 -10.56 4.85
CA ARG A 103 -12.14 -11.35 4.52
C ARG A 103 -13.18 -10.60 3.68
N GLY A 104 -13.10 -9.26 3.62
CA GLY A 104 -13.95 -8.42 2.80
C GLY A 104 -13.37 -8.16 1.41
N HIS A 105 -12.29 -8.86 1.03
CA HIS A 105 -11.53 -8.68 -0.21
C HIS A 105 -10.95 -7.27 -0.40
N ARG A 106 -10.80 -6.51 0.68
CA ARG A 106 -10.01 -5.28 0.63
C ARG A 106 -8.54 -5.67 0.63
N GLN A 107 -7.78 -5.04 -0.27
CA GLN A 107 -6.40 -5.41 -0.54
C GLN A 107 -5.46 -4.23 -0.35
N ASN A 108 -4.33 -4.51 0.29
CA ASN A 108 -3.14 -3.68 0.22
C ASN A 108 -2.06 -4.42 -0.58
N HIS A 109 -1.56 -3.81 -1.66
CA HIS A 109 -0.41 -4.31 -2.41
C HIS A 109 0.81 -3.46 -2.09
N PHE A 110 1.73 -4.03 -1.31
CA PHE A 110 3.01 -3.43 -0.93
C PHE A 110 4.07 -3.69 -2.00
N PHE A 111 4.78 -2.64 -2.42
CA PHE A 111 5.79 -2.70 -3.46
C PHE A 111 6.95 -1.72 -3.19
N GLY A 112 8.06 -1.91 -3.91
CA GLY A 112 9.19 -0.99 -3.88
C GLY A 112 10.54 -1.66 -3.58
N PRO A 113 11.64 -0.91 -3.68
CA PRO A 113 13.01 -1.43 -3.63
C PRO A 113 13.43 -2.00 -2.27
N VAL A 114 12.69 -1.67 -1.18
CA VAL A 114 12.94 -2.25 0.14
C VAL A 114 12.70 -3.76 0.15
N PHE A 115 11.76 -4.25 -0.65
CA PHE A 115 11.37 -5.65 -0.68
C PHE A 115 12.27 -6.45 -1.60
N LYS A 116 12.71 -7.62 -1.12
CA LYS A 116 13.56 -8.58 -1.84
C LYS A 116 12.81 -9.84 -2.25
N GLY A 117 11.57 -10.01 -1.81
CA GLY A 117 10.77 -11.19 -2.11
C GLY A 117 11.23 -12.43 -1.37
N ASN A 118 11.77 -12.28 -0.16
CA ASN A 118 12.22 -13.39 0.68
C ASN A 118 11.78 -13.21 2.14
N LEU A 119 12.09 -14.19 3.00
CA LEU A 119 11.66 -14.18 4.41
C LEU A 119 12.20 -12.99 5.22
N GLY A 120 13.29 -12.35 4.78
CA GLY A 120 13.81 -11.13 5.43
C GLY A 120 12.80 -9.98 5.43
N ASP A 121 11.91 -9.93 4.43
CA ASP A 121 10.89 -8.89 4.31
C ASP A 121 9.79 -9.01 5.39
N LEU A 122 9.71 -10.14 6.12
CA LEU A 122 8.81 -10.30 7.27
C LEU A 122 9.02 -9.22 8.34
N ALA A 123 10.25 -8.70 8.48
CA ALA A 123 10.55 -7.63 9.42
C ALA A 123 9.75 -6.35 9.11
N PHE A 124 9.49 -6.06 7.83
CA PHE A 124 8.65 -4.92 7.43
C PHE A 124 7.25 -5.04 8.03
N PHE A 125 6.64 -6.23 7.94
CA PHE A 125 5.27 -6.47 8.39
C PHE A 125 5.08 -6.48 9.91
N ARG A 126 6.16 -6.36 10.68
CA ARG A 126 6.06 -6.08 12.13
C ARG A 126 5.60 -4.65 12.41
N ARG A 127 5.81 -3.74 11.47
CA ARG A 127 5.37 -2.33 11.55
C ARG A 127 3.95 -2.10 11.04
N VAL A 128 3.35 -3.11 10.43
CA VAL A 128 2.00 -3.04 9.86
C VAL A 128 1.04 -3.68 10.86
N ASP A 129 0.05 -2.93 11.34
CA ASP A 129 -0.96 -3.41 12.28
C ASP A 129 -2.30 -3.58 11.56
N PHE A 130 -2.68 -4.85 11.36
CA PHE A 130 -3.95 -5.27 10.75
C PHE A 130 -5.05 -5.50 11.80
N GLY A 131 -4.69 -5.50 13.09
CA GLY A 131 -5.54 -5.86 14.21
C GLY A 131 -6.49 -4.76 14.64
N ALA A 132 -7.18 -4.99 15.75
CA ALA A 132 -8.14 -4.04 16.31
C ALA A 132 -7.50 -2.69 16.68
N SER A 133 -6.25 -2.72 17.18
CA SER A 133 -5.52 -1.49 17.51
C SER A 133 -5.22 -0.65 16.26
N GLY A 134 -4.71 -1.27 15.19
CA GLY A 134 -4.49 -0.62 13.91
C GLY A 134 -5.77 0.01 13.34
N LYS A 135 -6.89 -0.71 13.38
CA LYS A 135 -8.21 -0.19 12.96
C LYS A 135 -8.62 1.04 13.77
N GLN A 136 -8.48 0.98 15.09
CA GLN A 136 -8.79 2.12 15.95
C GLN A 136 -7.88 3.33 15.68
N LYS A 137 -6.61 3.12 15.34
CA LYS A 137 -5.72 4.21 14.92
C LYS A 137 -6.17 4.81 13.60
N CYS A 138 -6.51 3.99 12.61
CA CYS A 138 -7.08 4.43 11.33
C CYS A 138 -8.37 5.25 11.50
N GLU A 139 -9.26 4.85 12.40
CA GLU A 139 -10.51 5.58 12.69
C GLU A 139 -10.25 6.95 13.35
N ARG A 140 -9.25 7.03 14.24
CA ARG A 140 -8.86 8.29 14.90
C ARG A 140 -8.06 9.22 13.99
N HIS A 141 -7.32 8.66 13.05
CA HIS A 141 -6.42 9.36 12.14
C HIS A 141 -6.72 8.97 10.69
N PRO A 142 -7.91 9.32 10.16
CA PRO A 142 -8.21 9.09 8.76
C PRO A 142 -7.22 9.91 7.92
N VAL A 143 -6.73 9.32 6.82
CA VAL A 143 -5.93 10.08 5.87
C VAL A 143 -6.84 11.10 5.18
N GLN A 144 -6.45 12.38 5.23
CA GLN A 144 -7.16 13.52 4.62
C GLN A 144 -6.49 13.93 3.30
#